data_AF-A0A1W6L9E2-F1
#
_entry.id   AF-A0A1W6L9E2-F1
#
_cell.length_a   1.000
_cell.length_b   1.000
_cell.length_c   1.000
_cell.angle_alpha   90.00
_cell.angle_beta   90.00
_cell.angle_gamma   90.00
#
_symmetry.space_group_name_H-M   'P 1'
#
loop_
_entity.id
_entity.type
_entity.pdbx_description
1 polymer ?
#
loop_
_entity_poly.entity_id
_entity_poly.type
_entity_poly.pdbx_seq_one_letter_code
_entity_poly.pdbx_strand_id
1 'polypeptide(L)'
;MSPTSVLTRLRRAAVALFVLTSAAGCTTTSLVLGVAGVATDTSVTWEIAKHLHAQMTDGDPVSCLRMNSVERALTARCGHFVAGSLRTEDIARNELQGCHLTLAARDPRLWPVLPELLNKGAQPESCPVPPLVALAAVQPCPDFQSASPAVRESLVWLAEADARSVRHDVVRMFSCPNARQAGLDRVLDTWLVAGMLQRDTAGFGVLGALHPDYLLSPFGRKLESQGHTAAASLGTVDGRQTSGFEEALRTSNFEAVQWWLNRAPQLANRVPPSQGGRLPWTPLARVLLPGFLADPARQQETVEFLLARGADPWKPIPGGVHNSVVGYARDLKSPLVRLLDPPIVATADAPKRLVAQAGDAAPLANDVATNQGH
;
A
#
# COMPACT_ATOMS: atom_id res chain seq x y z
N MET A 1 -9.95 77.53 4.83
CA MET A 1 -8.94 78.38 5.48
C MET A 1 -7.56 77.76 5.20
N SER A 2 -6.64 78.62 4.78
CA SER A 2 -5.31 78.50 4.15
C SER A 2 -4.30 77.50 4.79
N PRO A 3 -3.09 77.26 4.23
CA PRO A 3 -2.42 77.93 3.09
C PRO A 3 -1.68 77.04 2.06
N THR A 4 -1.59 77.60 0.87
CA THR A 4 -0.66 77.34 -0.24
C THR A 4 0.68 78.06 -0.05
N SER A 5 1.81 77.39 -0.32
CA SER A 5 3.06 78.02 -0.81
C SER A 5 4.08 76.92 -1.16
N VAL A 6 4.35 76.62 -2.45
CA VAL A 6 5.34 77.29 -3.31
C VAL A 6 6.74 76.63 -3.23
N LEU A 7 7.35 76.44 -4.40
CA LEU A 7 8.77 76.14 -4.70
C LEU A 7 9.20 74.68 -4.93
N THR A 8 8.90 74.24 -6.15
CA THR A 8 9.93 73.85 -7.13
C THR A 8 11.26 74.58 -6.92
N ARG A 9 12.36 73.84 -6.69
CA ARG A 9 13.72 74.12 -7.22
C ARG A 9 14.71 73.02 -6.79
N LEU A 10 15.36 72.43 -7.80
CA LEU A 10 16.75 71.91 -7.78
C LEU A 10 16.96 70.65 -6.90
N ARG A 11 16.91 69.43 -7.44
CA ARG A 11 17.95 68.76 -8.26
C ARG A 11 19.38 69.01 -7.73
N ARG A 12 20.01 67.89 -7.33
CA ARG A 12 21.45 67.61 -7.08
C ARG A 12 21.88 67.62 -5.61
N ALA A 13 22.22 66.42 -5.13
CA ALA A 13 23.40 66.08 -4.32
C ALA A 13 23.08 64.76 -3.59
N ALA A 14 23.59 63.64 -4.10
CA ALA A 14 24.78 63.02 -3.50
C ALA A 14 24.43 62.28 -2.19
N VAL A 15 23.90 61.06 -2.32
CA VAL A 15 23.95 60.08 -1.23
C VAL A 15 25.33 59.43 -1.30
N ALA A 16 26.26 60.01 -0.54
CA ALA A 16 27.53 59.41 -0.15
C ALA A 16 27.26 58.18 0.74
N LEU A 17 27.85 57.00 0.45
CA LEU A 17 29.06 56.44 1.07
C LEU A 17 28.97 56.49 2.62
N PHE A 18 29.10 55.43 3.42
CA PHE A 18 29.93 54.20 3.47
C PHE A 18 29.36 53.42 4.70
N VAL A 19 29.45 52.11 4.96
CA VAL A 19 30.63 51.27 5.21
C VAL A 19 30.17 49.81 5.44
N LEU A 20 30.97 48.88 4.87
CA LEU A 20 31.32 47.49 5.22
C LEU A 20 30.76 46.90 6.54
N THR A 21 30.46 45.60 6.64
CA THR A 21 31.34 44.39 6.65
C THR A 21 30.43 43.13 6.53
N SER A 22 30.78 41.92 6.08
CA SER A 22 32.01 41.10 6.11
C SER A 22 31.88 39.92 5.11
N ALA A 23 33.01 39.43 4.59
CA ALA A 23 33.20 38.17 3.86
C ALA A 23 32.88 36.92 4.75
N ALA A 24 32.74 35.67 4.32
CA ALA A 24 33.15 34.91 3.13
C ALA A 24 32.36 33.57 3.09
N GLY A 25 32.29 32.91 1.93
CA GLY A 25 32.20 31.44 1.87
C GLY A 25 31.13 30.82 0.96
N CYS A 26 31.55 30.47 -0.26
CA CYS A 26 31.12 29.32 -1.08
C CYS A 26 29.73 29.32 -1.75
N THR A 27 29.79 29.54 -3.08
CA THR A 27 29.07 28.82 -4.15
C THR A 27 27.54 28.79 -4.11
N THR A 28 26.92 29.66 -4.90
CA THR A 28 26.08 29.23 -6.04
C THR A 28 25.75 30.44 -6.91
N THR A 29 26.33 30.45 -8.11
CA THR A 29 25.89 31.25 -9.23
C THR A 29 24.52 30.76 -9.67
N SER A 30 23.54 31.67 -9.65
CA SER A 30 22.41 31.79 -10.58
C SER A 30 21.07 31.94 -9.86
N LEU A 31 20.58 33.18 -9.77
CA LEU A 31 19.20 33.58 -10.09
C LEU A 31 19.12 35.11 -10.01
N VAL A 32 19.68 35.78 -11.02
CA VAL A 32 19.28 37.15 -11.34
C VAL A 32 18.02 37.06 -12.19
N LEU A 33 16.97 37.73 -11.72
CA LEU A 33 15.66 37.86 -12.33
C LEU A 33 15.75 38.32 -13.80
N GLY A 34 15.28 37.46 -14.70
CA GLY A 34 14.87 37.83 -16.05
C GLY A 34 13.35 38.00 -16.08
N VAL A 35 12.89 39.25 -15.99
CA VAL A 35 11.50 39.63 -16.23
C VAL A 35 11.25 39.60 -17.74
N ALA A 36 10.63 38.52 -18.23
CA ALA A 36 9.77 38.44 -19.42
C ALA A 36 9.59 36.96 -19.80
N GLY A 37 8.37 36.41 -19.69
CA GLY A 37 8.12 35.02 -20.04
C GLY A 37 6.63 34.68 -20.09
N VAL A 38 6.11 34.71 -21.31
CA VAL A 38 4.78 34.36 -21.79
C VAL A 38 4.20 33.10 -21.12
N ALA A 39 2.90 33.14 -20.79
CA ALA A 39 2.13 32.00 -20.30
C ALA A 39 2.09 30.87 -21.34
N THR A 40 2.84 29.81 -21.08
CA THR A 40 2.67 28.49 -21.69
C THR A 40 2.71 27.46 -20.57
N ASP A 41 1.77 26.52 -20.56
CA ASP A 41 1.37 25.60 -19.47
C ASP A 41 2.43 24.61 -18.93
N THR A 42 3.72 24.83 -19.18
CA THR A 42 4.80 23.90 -18.78
C THR A 42 6.00 24.58 -18.10
N SER A 43 5.89 25.84 -17.66
CA SER A 43 7.00 26.49 -16.97
C SER A 43 7.10 26.05 -15.50
N VAL A 44 8.32 25.77 -15.03
CA VAL A 44 8.62 25.46 -13.62
C VAL A 44 8.11 26.57 -12.69
N THR A 45 8.08 27.81 -13.17
CA THR A 45 7.53 28.96 -12.46
C THR A 45 6.01 28.88 -12.28
N TRP A 46 5.27 28.27 -13.21
CA TRP A 46 3.83 28.03 -13.08
C TRP A 46 3.53 26.88 -12.12
N GLU A 47 4.35 25.83 -12.07
CA GLU A 47 4.21 24.78 -11.05
C GLU A 47 4.64 25.29 -9.66
N ILE A 48 5.66 26.14 -9.57
CA ILE A 48 6.00 26.85 -8.32
C ILE A 48 4.91 27.85 -7.94
N ALA A 49 4.30 28.56 -8.89
CA ALA A 49 3.19 29.45 -8.64
C ALA A 49 1.92 28.68 -8.28
N LYS A 50 1.64 27.51 -8.84
CA LYS A 50 0.57 26.60 -8.41
C LYS A 50 0.89 25.98 -7.06
N HIS A 51 2.15 25.71 -6.74
CA HIS A 51 2.56 25.20 -5.44
C HIS A 51 2.47 26.27 -4.37
N LEU A 52 2.88 27.51 -4.65
CA LEU A 52 2.73 28.68 -3.77
C LEU A 52 1.28 29.16 -3.71
N HIS A 53 0.53 29.10 -4.81
CA HIS A 53 -0.90 29.37 -4.84
C HIS A 53 -1.61 28.26 -4.07
N ALA A 54 -1.34 26.97 -4.29
CA ALA A 54 -1.87 25.89 -3.45
C ALA A 54 -1.46 26.06 -1.98
N GLN A 55 -0.24 26.49 -1.68
CA GLN A 55 0.19 26.75 -0.30
C GLN A 55 -0.44 28.02 0.30
N MET A 56 -0.90 28.97 -0.52
CA MET A 56 -1.63 30.19 -0.12
C MET A 56 -3.16 30.07 -0.21
N THR A 57 -3.67 29.11 -0.99
CA THR A 57 -5.10 28.89 -1.29
C THR A 57 -5.59 27.52 -0.87
N ASP A 58 -4.75 26.67 -0.27
CA ASP A 58 -5.19 25.53 0.55
C ASP A 58 -6.04 26.14 1.69
N GLY A 59 -7.37 26.09 1.51
CA GLY A 59 -8.38 26.65 2.42
C GLY A 59 -8.17 26.25 3.89
N ASP A 60 -8.46 27.09 4.89
CA ASP A 60 -9.65 27.93 5.01
C ASP A 60 -9.38 29.15 5.92
N PRO A 61 -10.01 30.33 5.68
CA PRO A 61 -10.00 31.43 6.63
C PRO A 61 -11.17 31.35 7.63
N VAL A 62 -11.73 30.16 7.89
CA VAL A 62 -12.65 30.02 9.02
C VAL A 62 -11.81 29.90 10.27
N SER A 63 -11.73 31.01 11.02
CA SER A 63 -11.18 31.03 12.37
C SER A 63 -11.80 29.88 13.18
N CYS A 64 -10.99 29.18 14.00
CA CYS A 64 -11.50 28.13 14.87
C CYS A 64 -12.67 28.58 15.77
N LEU A 65 -12.77 29.88 16.05
CA LEU A 65 -13.87 30.49 16.79
C LEU A 65 -15.20 30.50 16.03
N ARG A 66 -15.16 30.51 14.69
CA ARG A 66 -16.33 30.49 13.80
C ARG A 66 -16.76 29.07 13.41
N MET A 67 -15.90 28.09 13.63
CA MET A 67 -16.23 26.68 13.44
C MET A 67 -17.17 26.19 14.52
N ASN A 68 -18.07 25.29 14.12
CA ASN A 68 -18.89 24.55 15.07
C ASN A 68 -18.01 23.60 15.93
N SER A 69 -18.59 22.99 16.96
CA SER A 69 -17.80 22.20 17.91
C SER A 69 -17.15 20.96 17.28
N VAL A 70 -17.80 20.32 16.31
CA VAL A 70 -17.30 19.12 15.63
C VAL A 70 -16.19 19.49 14.64
N GLU A 71 -16.39 20.52 13.82
CA GLU A 71 -15.37 21.05 12.92
C GLU A 71 -14.09 21.42 13.67
N ARG A 72 -14.23 22.11 14.79
CA ARG A 72 -13.10 22.50 15.62
C ARG A 72 -12.36 21.28 16.18
N ALA A 73 -13.09 20.25 16.64
CA ALA A 73 -12.51 19.04 17.18
C ALA A 73 -11.78 18.19 16.11
N LEU A 74 -12.26 18.21 14.87
CA LEU A 74 -11.69 17.44 13.76
C LEU A 74 -10.63 18.21 12.95
N THR A 75 -10.44 19.50 13.25
CA THR A 75 -9.42 20.33 12.60
C THR A 75 -8.16 20.40 13.44
N ALA A 76 -7.09 19.73 13.00
CA ALA A 76 -5.82 19.64 13.73
C ALA A 76 -5.19 20.99 14.13
N ARG A 77 -5.46 22.08 13.39
CA ARG A 77 -4.94 23.42 13.69
C ARG A 77 -5.66 24.12 14.85
N CYS A 78 -6.83 23.63 15.25
CA CYS A 78 -7.64 24.26 16.30
C CYS A 78 -7.29 23.80 17.72
N GLY A 79 -6.17 23.08 17.87
CA GLY A 79 -5.65 22.61 19.14
C GLY A 79 -6.09 21.18 19.46
N HIS A 80 -5.80 20.76 20.68
CA HIS A 80 -6.20 19.43 21.16
C HIS A 80 -7.69 19.39 21.48
N PHE A 81 -8.31 18.25 21.20
CA PHE A 81 -9.67 17.97 21.58
C PHE A 81 -9.86 18.03 23.11
N VAL A 82 -10.95 18.66 23.54
CA VAL A 82 -11.36 18.73 24.95
C VAL A 82 -12.63 17.92 25.12
N ALA A 83 -12.61 16.91 25.99
CA ALA A 83 -13.79 16.10 26.27
C ALA A 83 -14.93 16.95 26.85
N GLY A 84 -16.16 16.67 26.42
CA GLY A 84 -17.37 17.44 26.71
C GLY A 84 -17.62 18.62 25.78
N SER A 85 -16.70 18.93 24.85
CA SER A 85 -16.78 20.14 24.02
C SER A 85 -17.74 20.05 22.82
N LEU A 86 -18.13 18.84 22.39
CA LEU A 86 -19.04 18.68 21.26
C LEU A 86 -20.46 19.11 21.62
N ARG A 87 -21.22 19.64 20.67
CA ARG A 87 -22.65 19.88 20.83
C ARG A 87 -23.41 18.86 20.00
N THR A 88 -24.46 18.28 20.57
CA THR A 88 -25.30 17.30 19.86
C THR A 88 -25.92 17.91 18.59
N GLU A 89 -26.28 19.20 18.66
CA GLU A 89 -26.80 19.97 17.52
C GLU A 89 -25.81 20.01 16.34
N ASP A 90 -24.50 20.12 16.63
CA ASP A 90 -23.44 20.19 15.63
C ASP A 90 -23.13 18.81 15.03
N ILE A 91 -23.47 17.72 15.72
CA ILE A 91 -23.34 16.37 15.16
C ILE A 91 -24.42 16.10 14.12
N ALA A 92 -25.63 16.62 14.34
CA ALA A 92 -26.73 16.52 13.39
C ALA A 92 -26.53 17.39 12.14
N ARG A 93 -25.76 18.49 12.26
CA ARG A 93 -25.43 19.39 11.15
C ARG A 93 -24.11 18.97 10.52
N ASN A 94 -24.16 18.23 9.41
CA ASN A 94 -22.95 17.90 8.67
C ASN A 94 -22.53 19.08 7.77
N GLU A 95 -21.71 19.98 8.32
CA GLU A 95 -21.13 21.12 7.59
C GLU A 95 -19.75 20.77 6.98
N LEU A 96 -19.19 19.60 7.32
CA LEU A 96 -17.92 19.11 6.80
C LEU A 96 -18.08 18.41 5.44
N GLN A 97 -17.01 18.44 4.65
CA GLN A 97 -16.86 17.66 3.40
C GLN A 97 -16.61 16.16 3.71
N GLY A 98 -17.50 15.52 4.48
CA GLY A 98 -17.39 14.11 4.84
C GLY A 98 -18.19 13.73 6.08
N CYS A 99 -18.23 12.44 6.41
CA CYS A 99 -18.85 11.98 7.65
C CYS A 99 -17.93 12.23 8.85
N HIS A 100 -18.45 12.82 9.94
CA HIS A 100 -17.69 13.10 11.16
C HIS A 100 -16.96 11.87 11.71
N LEU A 101 -17.63 10.71 11.77
CA LEU A 101 -17.02 9.46 12.24
C LEU A 101 -15.92 8.95 11.31
N THR A 102 -16.11 9.03 10.00
CA THR A 102 -15.08 8.61 9.03
C THR A 102 -13.84 9.51 9.11
N LEU A 103 -14.03 10.81 9.27
CA LEU A 103 -12.94 11.77 9.45
C LEU A 103 -12.19 11.55 10.77
N ALA A 104 -12.91 11.28 11.86
CA ALA A 104 -12.32 11.00 13.16
C ALA A 104 -11.59 9.65 13.18
N ALA A 105 -12.17 8.59 12.61
CA ALA A 105 -11.62 7.25 12.67
C ALA A 105 -10.39 7.07 11.76
N ARG A 106 -10.34 7.73 10.60
CA ARG A 106 -9.26 7.55 9.62
C ARG A 106 -7.89 8.06 10.06
N ASP A 107 -7.85 8.96 11.06
CA ASP A 107 -6.62 9.57 11.57
C ASP A 107 -6.50 9.30 13.08
N PRO A 108 -5.50 8.52 13.52
CA PRO A 108 -5.29 8.23 14.94
C PRO A 108 -5.16 9.45 15.84
N ARG A 109 -4.72 10.59 15.31
CA ARG A 109 -4.62 11.85 16.07
C ARG A 109 -5.98 12.40 16.47
N LEU A 110 -7.05 12.05 15.75
CA LEU A 110 -8.43 12.49 15.98
C LEU A 110 -9.27 11.45 16.74
N TRP A 111 -8.71 10.27 17.02
CA TRP A 111 -9.41 9.24 17.77
C TRP A 111 -9.95 9.66 19.14
N PRO A 112 -9.32 10.58 19.91
CA PRO A 112 -9.90 11.05 21.17
C PRO A 112 -11.31 11.63 21.05
N VAL A 113 -11.74 12.05 19.85
CA VAL A 113 -13.07 12.59 19.57
C VAL A 113 -14.14 11.49 19.45
N LEU A 114 -13.75 10.25 19.10
CA LEU A 114 -14.67 9.14 18.81
C LEU A 114 -15.65 8.83 19.95
N PRO A 115 -15.23 8.67 21.22
CA PRO A 115 -16.15 8.30 22.29
C PRO A 115 -17.29 9.31 22.45
N GLU A 116 -16.99 10.60 22.32
CA GLU A 116 -18.00 11.64 22.47
C GLU A 116 -18.94 11.75 21.26
N LEU A 117 -18.42 11.57 20.04
CA LEU A 117 -19.27 11.49 18.84
C LEU A 117 -20.28 10.35 18.97
N LEU A 118 -19.82 9.16 19.36
CA LEU A 118 -20.68 7.98 19.53
C LEU A 118 -21.70 8.20 20.66
N ASN A 119 -21.25 8.68 21.83
CA ASN A 119 -22.14 8.95 22.96
C ASN A 119 -23.22 9.99 22.65
N LYS A 120 -22.96 10.90 21.70
CA LYS A 120 -23.92 11.93 21.27
C LYS A 120 -24.70 11.54 20.00
N GLY A 121 -24.64 10.26 19.62
CA GLY A 121 -25.54 9.67 18.63
C GLY A 121 -25.03 9.70 17.19
N ALA A 122 -23.73 9.92 16.95
CA ALA A 122 -23.16 9.71 15.63
C ALA A 122 -23.23 8.20 15.27
N GLN A 123 -23.74 7.88 14.08
CA GLN A 123 -23.97 6.51 13.63
C GLN A 123 -23.11 6.18 12.40
N PRO A 124 -22.37 5.05 12.36
CA PRO A 124 -21.50 4.71 11.24
C PRO A 124 -22.27 4.42 9.95
N GLU A 125 -23.52 3.95 10.05
CA GLU A 125 -24.42 3.67 8.92
C GLU A 125 -24.74 4.93 8.12
N SER A 126 -24.73 6.10 8.78
CA SER A 126 -24.93 7.40 8.13
C SER A 126 -23.74 7.83 7.26
N CYS A 127 -22.58 7.22 7.46
CA CYS A 127 -21.39 7.53 6.68
C CYS A 127 -21.43 6.86 5.29
N PRO A 128 -21.13 7.59 4.21
CA PRO A 128 -20.99 7.01 2.88
C PRO A 128 -19.85 5.98 2.79
N VAL A 129 -18.75 6.23 3.50
CA VAL A 129 -17.63 5.30 3.63
C VAL A 129 -17.55 4.85 5.10
N PRO A 130 -17.63 3.53 5.39
CA PRO A 130 -17.54 3.04 6.75
C PRO A 130 -16.25 3.52 7.45
N PRO A 131 -16.32 3.99 8.71
CA PRO A 131 -15.16 4.59 9.39
C PRO A 131 -13.92 3.69 9.44
N LEU A 132 -14.10 2.40 9.73
CA LEU A 132 -12.98 1.45 9.82
C LEU A 132 -12.41 1.07 8.45
N VAL A 133 -13.23 1.10 7.40
CA VAL A 133 -12.76 0.91 6.02
C VAL A 133 -11.88 2.08 5.60
N ALA A 134 -12.25 3.30 5.97
CA ALA A 134 -11.43 4.48 5.69
C ALA A 134 -10.09 4.45 6.45
N LEU A 135 -10.09 4.01 7.72
CA LEU A 135 -8.87 3.81 8.50
C LEU A 135 -7.95 2.77 7.85
N ALA A 136 -8.47 1.57 7.56
CA ALA A 136 -7.70 0.46 7.00
C ALA A 136 -7.12 0.78 5.60
N ALA A 137 -7.78 1.66 4.85
CA ALA A 137 -7.33 2.11 3.53
C ALA A 137 -6.15 3.09 3.56
N VAL A 138 -5.87 3.72 4.71
CA VAL A 138 -4.78 4.70 4.89
C VAL A 138 -3.66 4.11 5.76
N GLN A 139 -4.03 3.38 6.81
CA GLN A 139 -3.08 2.78 7.75
C GLN A 139 -3.41 1.29 7.94
N PRO A 140 -2.65 0.39 7.29
CA PRO A 140 -2.86 -1.06 7.40
C PRO A 140 -2.71 -1.62 8.82
N CYS A 141 -1.83 -1.03 9.64
CA CYS A 141 -1.62 -1.43 11.04
C CYS A 141 -1.31 -0.21 11.92
N PRO A 142 -2.34 0.56 12.32
CA PRO A 142 -2.19 1.70 13.23
C PRO A 142 -1.58 1.30 14.58
N ASP A 143 -0.98 2.27 15.28
CA ASP A 143 -0.58 2.08 16.69
C ASP A 143 -1.80 2.18 17.61
N PHE A 144 -2.54 1.07 17.72
CA PHE A 144 -3.70 0.95 18.59
C PHE A 144 -3.34 0.97 20.09
N GLN A 145 -2.08 0.76 20.47
CA GLN A 145 -1.69 0.80 21.88
C GLN A 145 -1.66 2.23 22.43
N SER A 146 -1.37 3.21 21.56
CA SER A 146 -1.44 4.63 21.91
C SER A 146 -2.86 5.11 22.24
N ALA A 147 -3.89 4.35 21.84
CA ALA A 147 -5.28 4.69 22.09
C ALA A 147 -5.72 4.41 23.54
N SER A 148 -6.46 5.36 24.12
CA SER A 148 -7.07 5.16 25.44
C SER A 148 -8.07 3.99 25.42
N PRO A 149 -8.41 3.39 26.58
CA PRO A 149 -9.41 2.32 26.63
C PRO A 149 -10.76 2.70 26.02
N ALA A 150 -11.24 3.94 26.26
CA ALA A 150 -12.50 4.43 25.69
C ALA A 150 -12.45 4.55 24.16
N VAL A 151 -11.30 4.92 23.60
CA VAL A 151 -11.10 4.96 22.15
C VAL A 151 -11.09 3.55 21.58
N ARG A 152 -10.38 2.60 22.21
CA ARG A 152 -10.37 1.21 21.75
C ARG A 152 -11.78 0.60 21.77
N GLU A 153 -12.56 0.88 22.80
CA GLU A 153 -13.96 0.46 22.87
C GLU A 153 -14.81 1.10 21.75
N SER A 154 -14.57 2.37 21.44
CA SER A 154 -15.23 3.04 20.31
C SER A 154 -14.90 2.39 18.97
N LEU A 155 -13.64 1.97 18.76
CA LEU A 155 -13.21 1.26 17.55
C LEU A 155 -13.83 -0.14 17.44
N VAL A 156 -13.97 -0.84 18.57
CA VAL A 156 -14.68 -2.14 18.62
C VAL A 156 -16.15 -1.95 18.31
N TRP A 157 -16.81 -0.98 18.94
CA TRP A 157 -18.21 -0.67 18.68
C TRP A 157 -18.44 -0.32 17.20
N LEU A 158 -17.57 0.48 16.58
CA LEU A 158 -17.65 0.79 15.14
C LEU A 158 -17.54 -0.47 14.27
N ALA A 159 -16.78 -1.48 14.71
CA ALA A 159 -16.63 -2.75 13.99
C ALA A 159 -17.86 -3.64 14.13
N GLU A 160 -18.51 -3.61 15.28
CA GLU A 160 -19.66 -4.46 15.59
C GLU A 160 -20.99 -3.84 15.11
N ALA A 161 -21.11 -2.51 15.11
CA ALA A 161 -22.31 -1.80 14.69
C ALA A 161 -22.50 -1.80 13.16
N ASP A 162 -21.43 -1.63 12.39
CA ASP A 162 -21.51 -1.51 10.93
C ASP A 162 -20.98 -2.77 10.22
N ALA A 163 -21.90 -3.62 9.74
CA ALA A 163 -21.56 -4.83 8.99
C ALA A 163 -20.74 -4.55 7.70
N ARG A 164 -20.80 -3.32 7.16
CA ARG A 164 -19.96 -2.90 6.01
C ARG A 164 -18.47 -2.79 6.38
N SER A 165 -18.13 -2.86 7.67
CA SER A 165 -16.76 -2.95 8.17
C SER A 165 -16.14 -4.33 7.94
N VAL A 166 -16.93 -5.37 7.67
CA VAL A 166 -16.42 -6.72 7.37
C VAL A 166 -15.85 -6.73 5.94
N ARG A 167 -14.60 -6.27 5.80
CA ARG A 167 -13.87 -6.20 4.53
C ARG A 167 -12.45 -6.72 4.68
N HIS A 168 -11.84 -7.10 3.55
CA HIS A 168 -10.47 -7.64 3.51
C HIS A 168 -9.47 -6.76 4.29
N ASP A 169 -9.42 -5.46 3.99
CA ASP A 169 -8.45 -4.55 4.59
C ASP A 169 -8.68 -4.36 6.10
N VAL A 170 -9.93 -4.43 6.56
CA VAL A 170 -10.27 -4.30 7.98
C VAL A 170 -9.91 -5.57 8.74
N VAL A 171 -10.15 -6.76 8.14
CA VAL A 171 -9.66 -8.04 8.69
C VAL A 171 -8.13 -8.02 8.79
N ARG A 172 -7.45 -7.50 7.77
CA ARG A 172 -5.99 -7.33 7.76
C ARG A 172 -5.52 -6.42 8.89
N MET A 173 -6.22 -5.31 9.11
CA MET A 173 -5.93 -4.36 10.16
C MET A 173 -6.10 -4.96 11.56
N PHE A 174 -7.22 -5.64 11.83
CA PHE A 174 -7.46 -6.24 13.16
C PHE A 174 -6.60 -7.47 13.44
N SER A 175 -6.08 -8.15 12.42
CA SER A 175 -5.14 -9.27 12.59
C SER A 175 -3.68 -8.84 12.70
N CYS A 176 -3.36 -7.57 12.50
CA CYS A 176 -1.99 -7.09 12.53
C CYS A 176 -1.39 -7.12 13.95
N PRO A 177 -0.05 -7.12 14.11
CA PRO A 177 0.60 -7.20 15.42
C PRO A 177 0.12 -6.14 16.43
N ASN A 178 0.01 -4.87 16.03
CA ASN A 178 -0.40 -3.79 16.93
C ASN A 178 -1.85 -3.95 17.40
N ALA A 179 -2.76 -4.40 16.52
CA ALA A 179 -4.15 -4.65 16.88
C ALA A 179 -4.26 -5.79 17.90
N ARG A 180 -3.53 -6.88 17.69
CA ARG A 180 -3.46 -8.02 18.64
C ARG A 180 -2.91 -7.62 19.99
N GLN A 181 -1.82 -6.86 20.02
CA GLN A 181 -1.24 -6.37 21.27
C GLN A 181 -2.19 -5.41 22.01
N ALA A 182 -3.03 -4.67 21.28
CA ALA A 182 -4.07 -3.83 21.86
C ALA A 182 -5.36 -4.59 22.23
N GLY A 183 -5.45 -5.90 21.94
CA GLY A 183 -6.62 -6.75 22.20
C GLY A 183 -7.79 -6.53 21.24
N LEU A 184 -7.57 -5.91 20.08
CA LEU A 184 -8.60 -5.62 19.09
C LEU A 184 -8.88 -6.78 18.13
N ASP A 185 -8.03 -7.81 18.12
CA ASP A 185 -8.28 -9.03 17.33
C ASP A 185 -9.51 -9.80 17.81
N ARG A 186 -9.99 -9.55 19.04
CA ARG A 186 -11.28 -10.05 19.54
C ARG A 186 -12.46 -9.74 18.62
N VAL A 187 -12.40 -8.65 17.86
CA VAL A 187 -13.42 -8.29 16.86
C VAL A 187 -13.56 -9.41 15.81
N LEU A 188 -12.44 -10.02 15.41
CA LEU A 188 -12.44 -11.11 14.45
C LEU A 188 -13.14 -12.35 15.02
N ASP A 189 -12.94 -12.65 16.30
CA ASP A 189 -13.65 -13.72 16.98
C ASP A 189 -15.15 -13.44 17.08
N THR A 190 -15.55 -12.22 17.43
CA THR A 190 -16.96 -11.80 17.44
C THR A 190 -17.59 -12.00 16.07
N TRP A 191 -16.95 -11.51 15.01
CA TRP A 191 -17.45 -11.66 13.63
C TRP A 191 -17.51 -13.11 13.17
N LEU A 192 -16.54 -13.93 13.58
CA LEU A 192 -16.53 -15.35 13.27
C LEU A 192 -17.69 -16.09 13.94
N VAL A 193 -17.94 -15.81 15.22
CA VAL A 193 -19.07 -16.38 15.98
C VAL A 193 -20.41 -15.92 15.41
N ALA A 194 -20.51 -14.67 14.98
CA ALA A 194 -21.69 -14.11 14.31
C ALA A 194 -21.90 -14.63 12.88
N GLY A 195 -20.98 -15.46 12.35
CA GLY A 195 -21.08 -16.01 11.00
C GLY A 195 -20.75 -15.03 9.86
N MET A 196 -20.29 -13.82 10.18
CA MET A 196 -19.97 -12.78 9.19
C MET A 196 -18.71 -13.10 8.39
N LEU A 197 -17.83 -13.95 8.94
CA LEU A 197 -16.61 -14.41 8.27
C LEU A 197 -16.77 -15.77 7.58
N GLN A 198 -17.99 -16.29 7.44
CA GLN A 198 -18.21 -17.52 6.69
C GLN A 198 -17.85 -17.32 5.20
N ARG A 199 -17.39 -18.40 4.57
CA ARG A 199 -16.89 -18.42 3.18
C ARG A 199 -17.84 -17.77 2.18
N ASP A 200 -19.13 -18.02 2.30
CA ASP A 200 -20.14 -17.55 1.35
C ASP A 200 -20.75 -16.20 1.74
N THR A 201 -20.42 -15.68 2.93
CA THR A 201 -20.95 -14.42 3.48
C THR A 201 -19.99 -13.26 3.25
N ALA A 202 -18.69 -13.45 3.51
CA ALA A 202 -17.72 -12.36 3.52
C ALA A 202 -17.46 -11.74 2.15
N GLY A 203 -17.69 -12.47 1.04
CA GLY A 203 -17.39 -11.99 -0.31
C GLY A 203 -15.90 -11.88 -0.66
N PHE A 204 -15.01 -12.25 0.26
CA PHE A 204 -13.56 -12.32 0.07
C PHE A 204 -12.95 -13.51 0.82
N GLY A 205 -11.71 -13.86 0.47
CA GLY A 205 -10.95 -14.91 1.14
C GLY A 205 -10.44 -14.49 2.51
N VAL A 206 -11.10 -14.91 3.60
CA VAL A 206 -10.72 -14.49 4.97
C VAL A 206 -9.29 -14.88 5.36
N LEU A 207 -8.83 -16.10 5.07
CA LEU A 207 -7.42 -16.49 5.32
C LEU A 207 -6.45 -15.62 4.50
N GLY A 208 -6.87 -15.22 3.30
CA GLY A 208 -6.15 -14.32 2.40
C GLY A 208 -6.15 -12.87 2.89
N ALA A 209 -7.03 -12.51 3.82
CA ALA A 209 -7.13 -11.20 4.45
C ALA A 209 -6.37 -11.08 5.76
N LEU A 210 -5.98 -12.18 6.42
CA LEU A 210 -5.23 -12.14 7.69
C LEU A 210 -3.79 -11.69 7.48
N HIS A 211 -3.29 -10.84 8.38
CA HIS A 211 -1.87 -10.50 8.51
C HIS A 211 -1.00 -11.78 8.49
N PRO A 212 0.16 -11.81 7.81
CA PRO A 212 0.94 -13.04 7.68
C PRO A 212 1.26 -13.70 9.03
N ASP A 213 1.63 -12.91 10.05
CA ASP A 213 1.89 -13.39 11.42
C ASP A 213 0.68 -13.95 12.18
N TYR A 214 -0.54 -13.75 11.66
CA TYR A 214 -1.76 -14.27 12.27
C TYR A 214 -2.34 -15.47 11.53
N LEU A 215 -1.81 -15.79 10.34
CA LEU A 215 -2.29 -16.89 9.52
C LEU A 215 -2.16 -18.25 10.23
N LEU A 216 -1.07 -18.46 10.97
CA LEU A 216 -0.81 -19.71 11.71
C LEU A 216 -1.40 -19.72 13.13
N SER A 217 -2.15 -18.69 13.51
CA SER A 217 -2.77 -18.57 14.84
C SER A 217 -3.89 -19.60 15.06
N PRO A 218 -4.38 -19.79 16.30
CA PRO A 218 -5.59 -20.56 16.56
C PRO A 218 -6.80 -20.10 15.74
N PHE A 219 -6.93 -18.78 15.51
CA PHE A 219 -7.98 -18.21 14.67
C PHE A 219 -7.89 -18.69 13.21
N GLY A 220 -6.68 -18.65 12.63
CA GLY A 220 -6.42 -19.17 11.28
C GLY A 220 -6.76 -20.66 11.17
N ARG A 221 -6.35 -21.48 12.14
CA ARG A 221 -6.73 -22.91 12.18
C ARG A 221 -8.23 -23.13 12.32
N LYS A 222 -8.93 -22.28 13.09
CA LYS A 222 -10.39 -22.35 13.24
C LYS A 222 -11.09 -22.06 11.91
N LEU A 223 -10.65 -21.05 11.16
CA LEU A 223 -11.15 -20.80 9.80
C LEU A 223 -10.92 -22.01 8.88
N GLU A 224 -9.73 -22.61 8.89
CA GLU A 224 -9.47 -23.83 8.11
C GLU A 224 -10.43 -24.96 8.48
N SER A 225 -10.66 -25.18 9.78
CA SER A 225 -11.61 -26.20 10.26
C SER A 225 -13.06 -25.94 9.85
N GLN A 226 -13.41 -24.69 9.53
CA GLN A 226 -14.71 -24.27 9.01
C GLN A 226 -14.76 -24.27 7.46
N GLY A 227 -13.78 -24.86 6.79
CA GLY A 227 -13.78 -25.05 5.34
C GLY A 227 -13.19 -23.89 4.54
N HIS A 228 -12.56 -22.91 5.19
CA HIS A 228 -11.75 -21.93 4.48
C HIS A 228 -10.48 -22.61 3.93
N THR A 229 -10.14 -22.32 2.67
CA THR A 229 -8.97 -22.92 2.01
C THR A 229 -8.04 -21.85 1.47
N ALA A 230 -6.76 -22.21 1.31
CA ALA A 230 -5.78 -21.37 0.62
C ALA A 230 -6.27 -21.03 -0.80
N ALA A 231 -6.69 -22.01 -1.58
CA ALA A 231 -7.13 -21.79 -2.97
C ALA A 231 -8.28 -20.76 -3.08
N ALA A 232 -9.32 -20.90 -2.25
CA ALA A 232 -10.43 -19.93 -2.22
C ALA A 232 -9.98 -18.54 -1.74
N SER A 233 -8.88 -18.49 -0.98
CA SER A 233 -8.35 -17.26 -0.41
C SER A 233 -7.35 -16.52 -1.31
N LEU A 234 -7.07 -17.06 -2.49
CA LEU A 234 -6.32 -16.36 -3.56
C LEU A 234 -7.22 -15.51 -4.46
N GLY A 235 -8.54 -15.55 -4.24
CA GLY A 235 -9.55 -14.87 -5.04
C GLY A 235 -9.58 -13.37 -4.86
N THR A 236 -10.74 -12.78 -5.15
CA THR A 236 -10.98 -11.33 -5.13
C THR A 236 -10.61 -10.71 -3.79
N VAL A 237 -9.66 -9.77 -3.84
CA VAL A 237 -9.36 -8.87 -2.73
C VAL A 237 -10.25 -7.65 -2.88
N ASP A 238 -11.03 -7.34 -1.85
CA ASP A 238 -11.87 -6.15 -1.81
C ASP A 238 -11.22 -5.06 -0.94
N GLY A 239 -10.45 -4.17 -1.54
CA GLY A 239 -9.65 -3.18 -0.81
C GLY A 239 -8.43 -2.67 -1.58
N ARG A 240 -7.59 -1.91 -0.87
CA ARG A 240 -6.31 -1.38 -1.36
C ARG A 240 -5.13 -2.28 -1.05
N GLN A 241 -5.25 -3.15 -0.05
CA GLN A 241 -4.13 -4.00 0.36
C GLN A 241 -3.92 -5.16 -0.62
N THR A 242 -2.69 -5.68 -0.68
CA THR A 242 -2.34 -6.84 -1.50
C THR A 242 -2.94 -8.13 -0.92
N SER A 243 -3.01 -9.18 -1.75
CA SER A 243 -3.48 -10.49 -1.29
C SER A 243 -2.54 -11.07 -0.24
N GLY A 244 -3.04 -11.98 0.61
CA GLY A 244 -2.26 -12.55 1.70
C GLY A 244 -0.99 -13.28 1.28
N PHE A 245 -0.98 -13.97 0.13
CA PHE A 245 0.25 -14.59 -0.38
C PHE A 245 1.27 -13.55 -0.86
N GLU A 246 0.82 -12.52 -1.60
CA GLU A 246 1.70 -11.44 -2.04
C GLU A 246 2.28 -10.68 -0.85
N GLU A 247 1.46 -10.38 0.17
CA GLU A 247 1.89 -9.70 1.39
C GLU A 247 2.89 -10.53 2.21
N ALA A 248 2.65 -11.84 2.36
CA ALA A 248 3.60 -12.74 3.02
C ALA A 248 4.94 -12.79 2.29
N LEU A 249 4.92 -12.77 0.95
CA LEU A 249 6.13 -12.73 0.14
C LEU A 249 6.85 -11.37 0.25
N ARG A 250 6.10 -10.27 0.19
CA ARG A 250 6.58 -8.88 0.29
C ARG A 250 7.33 -8.63 1.59
N THR A 251 6.86 -9.21 2.69
CA THR A 251 7.43 -9.08 4.03
C THR A 251 8.46 -10.17 4.36
N SER A 252 8.77 -11.07 3.40
CA SER A 252 9.63 -12.24 3.61
C SER A 252 9.22 -13.06 4.85
N ASN A 253 7.91 -13.19 5.08
CA ASN A 253 7.35 -14.01 6.15
C ASN A 253 7.33 -15.48 5.73
N PHE A 254 8.46 -16.16 5.94
CA PHE A 254 8.66 -17.52 5.46
C PHE A 254 7.70 -18.55 6.03
N GLU A 255 7.25 -18.39 7.27
CA GLU A 255 6.25 -19.30 7.86
C GLU A 255 4.91 -19.19 7.13
N ALA A 256 4.45 -17.97 6.87
CA ALA A 256 3.23 -17.73 6.10
C ALA A 256 3.39 -18.20 4.65
N VAL A 257 4.51 -17.88 3.98
CA VAL A 257 4.77 -18.36 2.61
C VAL A 257 4.79 -19.89 2.57
N GLN A 258 5.43 -20.56 3.54
CA GLN A 258 5.42 -22.01 3.65
C GLN A 258 4.00 -22.56 3.82
N TRP A 259 3.18 -21.94 4.67
CA TRP A 259 1.78 -22.34 4.86
C TRP A 259 1.01 -22.33 3.54
N TRP A 260 1.21 -21.28 2.72
CA TRP A 260 0.59 -21.15 1.39
C TRP A 260 1.10 -22.22 0.43
N LEU A 261 2.41 -22.41 0.32
CA LEU A 261 3.02 -23.37 -0.59
C LEU A 261 2.67 -24.82 -0.24
N ASN A 262 2.51 -25.14 1.04
CA ASN A 262 2.07 -26.47 1.47
C ASN A 262 0.65 -26.80 1.02
N ARG A 263 -0.21 -25.79 0.84
CA ARG A 263 -1.62 -25.95 0.47
C ARG A 263 -1.91 -25.68 -1.00
N ALA A 264 -1.06 -24.89 -1.63
CA ALA A 264 -1.13 -24.54 -3.04
C ALA A 264 0.29 -24.51 -3.65
N PRO A 265 0.93 -25.67 -3.86
CA PRO A 265 2.32 -25.76 -4.35
C PRO A 265 2.56 -25.07 -5.69
N GLN A 266 1.54 -24.99 -6.54
CA GLN A 266 1.58 -24.28 -7.82
C GLN A 266 1.98 -22.80 -7.68
N LEU A 267 1.70 -22.20 -6.51
CA LEU A 267 2.03 -20.81 -6.23
C LEU A 267 3.53 -20.53 -6.34
N ALA A 268 4.40 -21.52 -6.10
CA ALA A 268 5.85 -21.35 -6.24
C ALA A 268 6.27 -20.87 -7.64
N ASN A 269 5.47 -21.20 -8.66
CA ASN A 269 5.75 -20.89 -10.06
C ASN A 269 4.76 -19.91 -10.68
N ARG A 270 3.51 -19.92 -10.20
CA ARG A 270 2.44 -19.12 -10.79
C ARG A 270 1.36 -18.78 -9.77
N VAL A 271 1.15 -17.48 -9.58
CA VAL A 271 0.04 -16.95 -8.81
C VAL A 271 -1.09 -16.58 -9.77
N PRO A 272 -2.32 -17.06 -9.54
CA PRO A 272 -3.47 -16.69 -10.36
C PRO A 272 -3.79 -15.19 -10.19
N PRO A 273 -4.51 -14.58 -11.14
CA PRO A 273 -4.97 -13.22 -10.98
C PRO A 273 -5.95 -13.11 -9.81
N SER A 274 -5.71 -12.16 -8.91
CA SER A 274 -6.56 -11.92 -7.74
C SER A 274 -7.71 -10.94 -8.00
N GLN A 275 -7.71 -10.21 -9.12
CA GLN A 275 -8.74 -9.22 -9.48
C GLN A 275 -8.87 -9.13 -11.00
N GLY A 276 -10.03 -8.64 -11.48
CA GLY A 276 -10.23 -8.32 -12.90
C GLY A 276 -9.17 -7.36 -13.41
N GLY A 277 -8.56 -7.66 -14.55
CA GLY A 277 -7.51 -6.85 -15.17
C GLY A 277 -6.08 -7.08 -14.63
N ARG A 278 -5.89 -7.90 -13.59
CA ARG A 278 -4.55 -8.35 -13.19
C ARG A 278 -4.16 -9.59 -14.00
N LEU A 279 -2.89 -9.68 -14.39
CA LEU A 279 -2.34 -10.86 -15.03
C LEU A 279 -1.83 -11.85 -13.97
N PRO A 280 -1.82 -13.16 -14.28
CA PRO A 280 -1.04 -14.11 -13.49
C PRO A 280 0.43 -13.68 -13.45
N TRP A 281 1.13 -14.00 -12.36
CA TRP A 281 2.51 -13.59 -12.16
C TRP A 281 3.35 -14.69 -11.51
N THR A 282 4.68 -14.59 -11.64
CA THR A 282 5.64 -15.56 -11.11
C THR A 282 6.34 -15.00 -9.87
N PRO A 283 6.34 -15.70 -8.71
CA PRO A 283 6.93 -15.19 -7.47
C PRO A 283 8.40 -14.83 -7.60
N LEU A 284 9.21 -15.68 -8.22
CA LEU A 284 10.63 -15.39 -8.42
C LEU A 284 10.83 -14.08 -9.21
N ALA A 285 10.11 -13.90 -10.32
CA ALA A 285 10.18 -12.66 -11.10
C ALA A 285 9.74 -11.43 -10.28
N ARG A 286 8.71 -11.59 -9.43
CA ARG A 286 8.19 -10.52 -8.58
C ARG A 286 9.22 -10.09 -7.52
N VAL A 287 9.89 -11.05 -6.87
CA VAL A 287 10.93 -10.79 -5.84
C VAL A 287 12.16 -10.08 -6.41
N LEU A 288 12.44 -10.24 -7.70
CA LEU A 288 13.55 -9.55 -8.37
C LEU A 288 13.27 -8.06 -8.63
N LEU A 289 12.01 -7.62 -8.60
CA LEU A 289 11.66 -6.22 -8.85
C LEU A 289 12.20 -5.32 -7.72
N PRO A 290 12.90 -4.22 -8.05
CA PRO A 290 13.27 -3.21 -7.08
C PRO A 290 12.03 -2.67 -6.35
N GLY A 291 12.10 -2.56 -5.03
CA GLY A 291 11.02 -2.03 -4.19
C GLY A 291 9.83 -2.98 -3.99
N PHE A 292 9.87 -4.21 -4.51
CA PHE A 292 8.83 -5.20 -4.17
C PHE A 292 8.95 -5.63 -2.70
N LEU A 293 10.10 -6.15 -2.28
CA LEU A 293 10.30 -6.55 -0.89
C LEU A 293 10.34 -5.33 0.05
N ALA A 294 9.73 -5.48 1.22
CA ALA A 294 9.79 -4.49 2.29
C ALA A 294 11.22 -4.32 2.83
N ASP A 295 11.97 -5.41 2.91
CA ASP A 295 13.40 -5.42 3.23
C ASP A 295 14.21 -5.96 2.05
N PRO A 296 14.84 -5.08 1.24
CA PRO A 296 15.67 -5.49 0.11
C PRO A 296 16.86 -6.39 0.50
N ALA A 297 17.36 -6.32 1.74
CA ALA A 297 18.49 -7.14 2.18
C ALA A 297 18.13 -8.65 2.20
N ARG A 298 16.84 -8.98 2.31
CA ARG A 298 16.33 -10.36 2.32
C ARG A 298 16.06 -10.93 0.94
N GLN A 299 16.41 -10.21 -0.14
CA GLN A 299 16.11 -10.65 -1.50
C GLN A 299 16.74 -12.00 -1.84
N GLN A 300 18.04 -12.16 -1.58
CA GLN A 300 18.75 -13.42 -1.84
C GLN A 300 18.12 -14.57 -1.05
N GLU A 301 17.92 -14.39 0.25
CA GLU A 301 17.31 -15.39 1.14
C GLU A 301 15.90 -15.79 0.66
N THR A 302 15.10 -14.83 0.20
CA THR A 302 13.76 -15.09 -0.33
C THR A 302 13.80 -15.89 -1.64
N VAL A 303 14.77 -15.61 -2.52
CA VAL A 303 14.97 -16.41 -3.75
C VAL A 303 15.39 -17.84 -3.41
N GLU A 304 16.37 -18.02 -2.52
CA GLU A 304 16.83 -19.33 -2.04
C GLU A 304 15.65 -20.12 -1.44
N PHE A 305 14.85 -19.47 -0.60
CA PHE A 305 13.67 -20.05 0.03
C PHE A 305 12.68 -20.59 -1.01
N LEU A 306 12.37 -19.80 -2.06
CA LEU A 306 11.45 -20.18 -3.12
C LEU A 306 12.00 -21.32 -4.00
N LEU A 307 13.28 -21.26 -4.38
CA LEU A 307 13.94 -22.32 -5.16
C LEU A 307 13.89 -23.66 -4.41
N ALA A 308 14.18 -23.64 -3.10
CA ALA A 308 14.08 -24.83 -2.25
C ALA A 308 12.65 -25.40 -2.13
N ARG A 309 11.63 -24.66 -2.58
CA ARG A 309 10.21 -25.05 -2.54
C ARG A 309 9.61 -25.25 -3.93
N GLY A 310 10.46 -25.55 -4.91
CA GLY A 310 10.04 -25.93 -6.25
C GLY A 310 9.70 -24.77 -7.18
N ALA A 311 10.14 -23.55 -6.84
CA ALA A 311 10.15 -22.47 -7.82
C ALA A 311 11.21 -22.77 -8.89
N ASP A 312 10.80 -22.72 -10.15
CA ASP A 312 11.60 -23.05 -11.31
C ASP A 312 11.94 -21.76 -12.08
N PRO A 313 13.21 -21.32 -12.07
CA PRO A 313 13.61 -20.07 -12.69
C PRO A 313 13.56 -20.13 -14.23
N TRP A 314 13.45 -21.33 -14.81
CA TRP A 314 13.35 -21.56 -16.26
C TRP A 314 11.92 -21.62 -16.77
N LYS A 315 10.91 -21.66 -15.89
CA LYS A 315 9.51 -21.63 -16.33
C LYS A 315 9.15 -20.31 -17.02
N PRO A 316 8.27 -20.36 -18.03
CA PRO A 316 7.77 -19.17 -18.70
C PRO A 316 7.09 -18.20 -17.74
N ILE A 317 7.44 -16.91 -17.86
CA ILE A 317 6.76 -15.83 -17.13
C ILE A 317 5.42 -15.55 -17.85
N PRO A 318 4.27 -15.65 -17.15
CA PRO A 318 2.98 -15.39 -17.78
C PRO A 318 2.88 -13.96 -18.32
N GLY A 319 2.58 -13.81 -19.61
CA GLY A 319 2.36 -12.51 -20.26
C GLY A 319 3.61 -11.61 -20.34
N GLY A 320 4.80 -12.12 -20.01
CA GLY A 320 6.05 -11.37 -20.03
C GLY A 320 6.73 -11.32 -21.40
N VAL A 321 7.58 -10.31 -21.62
CA VAL A 321 8.47 -10.22 -22.79
C VAL A 321 9.59 -11.25 -22.72
N HIS A 322 9.96 -11.68 -21.51
CA HIS A 322 11.01 -12.66 -21.29
C HIS A 322 10.45 -14.08 -21.18
N ASN A 323 11.17 -15.03 -21.79
CA ASN A 323 10.79 -16.44 -21.80
C ASN A 323 11.03 -17.16 -20.46
N SER A 324 11.76 -16.56 -19.51
CA SER A 324 12.03 -17.15 -18.19
C SER A 324 12.49 -16.10 -17.17
N VAL A 325 12.49 -16.49 -15.87
CA VAL A 325 13.01 -15.66 -14.78
C VAL A 325 14.51 -15.44 -14.91
N VAL A 326 15.27 -16.44 -15.38
CA VAL A 326 16.70 -16.28 -15.66
C VAL A 326 16.93 -15.21 -16.73
N GLY A 327 16.16 -15.25 -17.83
CA GLY A 327 16.25 -14.25 -18.89
C GLY A 327 15.94 -12.85 -18.38
N TYR A 328 14.88 -12.73 -17.57
CA TYR A 328 14.52 -11.48 -16.92
C TYR A 328 15.61 -10.96 -15.95
N ALA A 329 16.18 -11.83 -15.12
CA ALA A 329 17.23 -11.47 -14.17
C ALA A 329 18.51 -10.97 -14.86
N ARG A 330 18.88 -11.56 -16.02
CA ARG A 330 20.03 -11.12 -16.82
C ARG A 330 19.81 -9.73 -17.41
N ASP A 331 18.60 -9.46 -17.92
CA ASP A 331 18.23 -8.15 -18.45
C ASP A 331 18.29 -7.05 -17.38
N LEU A 332 17.80 -7.37 -16.18
CA LEU A 332 17.93 -6.52 -14.99
C LEU A 332 19.36 -6.40 -14.45
N LYS A 333 20.33 -7.15 -15.00
CA LYS A 333 21.70 -7.28 -14.46
C LYS A 333 21.71 -7.65 -12.98
N SER A 334 20.77 -8.49 -12.55
CA SER A 334 20.61 -8.88 -11.15
C SER A 334 21.86 -9.62 -10.63
N PRO A 335 22.32 -9.33 -9.41
CA PRO A 335 23.41 -10.10 -8.79
C PRO A 335 23.00 -11.56 -8.51
N LEU A 336 21.70 -11.87 -8.54
CA LEU A 336 21.15 -13.19 -8.24
C LEU A 336 21.12 -14.13 -9.46
N VAL A 337 21.60 -13.71 -10.63
CA VAL A 337 21.64 -14.57 -11.83
C VAL A 337 22.38 -15.88 -11.55
N ARG A 338 23.50 -15.85 -10.82
CA ARG A 338 24.27 -17.07 -10.47
C ARG A 338 23.50 -18.02 -9.56
N LEU A 339 22.60 -17.49 -8.74
CA LEU A 339 21.75 -18.29 -7.86
C LEU A 339 20.60 -18.94 -8.65
N LEU A 340 20.01 -18.19 -9.59
CA LEU A 340 18.91 -18.65 -10.44
C LEU A 340 19.36 -19.60 -11.56
N ASP A 341 20.61 -19.47 -12.00
CA ASP A 341 21.23 -20.26 -13.04
C ASP A 341 22.62 -20.72 -12.58
N PRO A 342 22.68 -21.67 -11.63
CA PRO A 342 23.94 -22.18 -11.16
C PRO A 342 24.66 -22.91 -12.29
N PRO A 343 25.98 -22.76 -12.43
CA PRO A 343 26.73 -23.49 -13.45
C PRO A 343 26.55 -25.00 -13.25
N ILE A 344 26.43 -25.73 -14.35
CA ILE A 344 26.39 -27.19 -14.31
C ILE A 344 27.75 -27.67 -13.79
N VAL A 345 27.82 -27.99 -12.50
CA VAL A 345 28.99 -28.64 -11.93
C VAL A 345 28.91 -30.10 -12.39
N ALA A 346 29.75 -30.47 -13.36
CA ALA A 346 29.96 -31.85 -13.71
C ALA A 346 30.56 -32.57 -12.49
N THR A 347 29.73 -33.21 -11.69
CA THR A 347 30.20 -34.11 -10.64
C THR A 347 30.73 -35.37 -11.31
N ALA A 348 31.91 -35.83 -10.89
CA ALA A 348 32.58 -37.01 -11.44
C ALA A 348 31.75 -38.31 -11.31
N ASP A 349 30.67 -38.30 -10.52
CA ASP A 349 29.77 -39.42 -10.27
C ASP A 349 28.38 -39.30 -10.94
N ALA A 350 28.19 -38.39 -11.89
CA ALA A 350 26.96 -38.40 -12.69
C ALA A 350 26.93 -39.66 -13.59
N PRO A 351 25.96 -40.59 -13.43
CA PRO A 351 25.85 -41.73 -14.34
C PRO A 351 25.61 -41.21 -15.75
N LYS A 352 26.43 -41.68 -16.70
CA LYS A 352 26.27 -41.48 -18.15
C LYS A 352 24.92 -42.00 -18.63
N ARG A 353 23.84 -41.24 -18.42
CA ARG A 353 22.53 -41.47 -19.02
C ARG A 353 21.89 -40.12 -19.31
N LEU A 354 22.40 -39.44 -20.33
CA LEU A 354 21.67 -38.51 -21.22
C LEU A 354 22.64 -37.95 -22.28
N VAL A 355 23.33 -38.85 -22.99
CA VAL A 355 23.92 -38.56 -24.31
C VAL A 355 23.53 -39.73 -25.21
N ALA A 356 22.22 -39.84 -25.45
CA ALA A 356 21.64 -40.75 -26.44
C ALA A 356 20.27 -40.20 -26.86
N GLN A 357 20.22 -38.93 -27.28
CA GLN A 357 19.07 -38.35 -27.97
C GLN A 357 19.48 -37.12 -28.81
N ALA A 358 20.69 -37.14 -29.36
CA ALA A 358 21.21 -36.09 -30.26
C ALA A 358 21.89 -36.68 -31.52
N GLY A 359 21.55 -37.91 -31.89
CA GLY A 359 22.17 -38.59 -33.02
C GLY A 359 21.27 -39.66 -33.60
N ASP A 360 20.17 -39.23 -34.23
CA ASP A 360 19.51 -39.97 -35.32
C ASP A 360 18.78 -38.93 -36.18
N ALA A 361 19.57 -38.08 -36.83
CA ALA A 361 19.15 -37.45 -38.08
C ALA A 361 19.40 -38.48 -39.18
N ALA A 362 18.33 -39.17 -39.59
CA ALA A 362 18.36 -40.05 -40.76
C ALA A 362 18.69 -39.21 -42.01
N PRO A 363 19.59 -39.68 -42.89
CA PRO A 363 19.88 -38.99 -44.14
C PRO A 363 18.72 -39.22 -45.13
N LEU A 364 18.16 -38.13 -45.62
CA LEU A 364 17.33 -38.11 -46.84
C LEU A 364 18.22 -38.48 -48.03
N ALA A 365 18.10 -39.73 -48.48
CA ALA A 365 18.56 -40.14 -49.80
C ALA A 365 17.47 -39.77 -50.82
N ASN A 366 17.86 -38.93 -51.77
CA ASN A 366 17.15 -38.74 -53.03
C ASN A 366 17.12 -40.08 -53.78
N ASP A 367 15.94 -40.48 -54.25
CA ASP A 367 15.83 -41.20 -55.52
C ASP A 367 14.53 -40.80 -56.23
N VAL A 368 14.72 -40.04 -57.30
CA VAL A 368 13.76 -39.80 -58.37
C VAL A 368 13.98 -40.91 -59.40
N ALA A 369 12.97 -41.72 -59.71
CA ALA A 369 12.59 -42.11 -61.08
C ALA A 369 11.50 -43.21 -61.14
N THR A 370 10.36 -42.83 -61.75
CA THR A 370 9.58 -43.56 -62.79
C THR A 370 9.18 -45.04 -62.63
N ASN A 371 7.86 -45.31 -62.62
CA ASN A 371 7.10 -46.02 -63.68
C ASN A 371 5.63 -46.23 -63.23
N GLN A 372 4.64 -45.63 -63.91
CA GLN A 372 3.81 -46.23 -64.97
C GLN A 372 2.88 -47.39 -64.53
N GLY A 373 1.58 -47.10 -64.55
CA GLY A 373 0.51 -47.92 -65.16
C GLY A 373 0.13 -49.26 -64.52
N HIS A 374 -1.02 -49.32 -63.84
CA HIS A 374 -2.31 -49.76 -64.40
C HIS A 374 -3.44 -49.63 -63.38
#